data_AF-V6M1L7-F1
#
_entry.id   AF-V6M1L7-F1
#
_cell.length_a   1.000
_cell.length_b   1.000
_cell.length_c   1.000
_cell.angle_alpha   90.00
_cell.angle_beta   90.00
_cell.angle_gamma   90.00
#
_symmetry.space_group_name_H-M   'P 1'
#
loop_
_entity.id
_entity.type
_entity.pdbx_description
1 polymer ?
#
loop_
_entity_poly.entity_id
_entity_poly.type
_entity_poly.pdbx_seq_one_letter_code
_entity_poly.pdbx_strand_id
1 'polypeptide(L)'
;MSCEDGTSGFFCQCKRGYKQHSDMDLTCVQNDCETAFGDCAGRAECLFVSNAAVPPGVFSCQPCTEYPYNSSVSRCLACVQNSVFFGPEPNLECRPAACVAGPTICSGRGVCLEIGQCACYDPNFDGGRACASCLENHVLIGRKCVFQGCITGGTECAERGFCDGQVCQCFSSRLDSTANCSSCKDPNALIGDFCIECMNRFQIVHGTCIDVSCRKGERFDYLELQCVSLLPKWGTRECGMVVAIVVLVAVAVFQVCAIAVYQLRQRGIPTRRNSILSSRTVSISQRTKSNDFQGLKMDSYYAE
;
A
#
# COMPACT_ATOMS: atom_id res chain seq x y z
N MET A 1 69.38 -11.72 51.92
CA MET A 1 68.24 -12.54 51.48
C MET A 1 68.40 -12.76 50.00
N SER A 2 68.66 -14.00 49.58
CA SER A 2 68.65 -14.36 48.16
C SER A 2 67.26 -14.87 47.85
N CYS A 3 66.62 -14.32 46.83
CA CYS A 3 65.35 -14.82 46.34
C CYS A 3 65.60 -16.11 45.53
N GLU A 4 64.83 -17.17 45.77
CA GLU A 4 64.91 -18.45 45.06
C GLU A 4 63.82 -18.55 43.97
N ASP A 5 63.92 -19.51 43.05
CA ASP A 5 62.87 -19.85 42.07
C ASP A 5 62.37 -18.74 41.13
N GLY A 6 63.29 -17.92 40.60
CA GLY A 6 62.97 -16.94 39.55
C GLY A 6 62.25 -15.68 40.04
N THR A 7 62.20 -15.48 41.35
CA THR A 7 61.77 -14.24 42.00
C THR A 7 62.92 -13.22 42.07
N SER A 8 62.61 -11.92 42.12
CA SER A 8 63.62 -10.86 42.18
C SER A 8 63.13 -9.63 42.96
N GLY A 9 64.04 -8.71 43.30
CA GLY A 9 63.70 -7.46 43.99
C GLY A 9 63.59 -7.58 45.51
N PHE A 10 63.28 -6.46 46.17
CA PHE A 10 63.32 -6.33 47.62
C PHE A 10 62.33 -7.24 48.36
N PHE A 11 61.23 -7.62 47.70
CA PHE A 11 60.17 -8.48 48.23
C PHE A 11 60.09 -9.86 47.55
N CYS A 12 61.10 -10.26 46.78
CA CYS A 12 61.07 -11.49 45.98
C CYS A 12 59.80 -11.62 45.11
N GLN A 13 59.49 -10.57 44.36
CA GLN A 13 58.34 -10.54 43.46
C GLN A 13 58.64 -11.28 42.15
N CYS A 14 57.59 -11.83 41.53
CA CYS A 14 57.73 -12.49 40.24
C CYS A 14 58.27 -11.54 39.17
N LYS A 15 59.12 -12.06 38.28
CA LYS A 15 59.58 -11.33 37.10
C LYS A 15 58.40 -11.02 36.15
N ARG A 16 58.55 -10.01 35.30
CA ARG A 16 57.51 -9.61 34.32
C ARG A 16 57.08 -10.81 33.46
N GLY A 17 55.77 -10.95 33.24
CA GLY A 17 55.17 -12.09 32.54
C GLY A 17 54.98 -13.33 33.41
N TYR A 18 55.19 -13.23 34.72
CA TYR A 18 54.93 -14.29 35.70
C TYR A 18 54.08 -13.75 36.85
N LYS A 19 53.23 -14.60 37.41
CA LYS A 19 52.34 -14.31 38.53
C LYS A 19 52.53 -15.39 39.61
N GLN A 20 52.47 -14.97 40.86
CA GLN A 20 52.55 -15.89 41.99
C GLN A 20 51.32 -16.80 41.98
N HIS A 21 51.52 -18.11 42.15
CA HIS A 21 50.43 -19.08 42.11
C HIS A 21 49.46 -18.88 43.29
N SER A 22 49.95 -18.74 44.51
CA SER A 22 49.13 -18.48 45.69
C SER A 22 49.90 -17.72 46.76
N ASP A 23 49.23 -17.07 47.71
CA ASP A 23 49.89 -16.33 48.79
C ASP A 23 50.78 -17.22 49.68
N MET A 24 50.50 -18.53 49.72
CA MET A 24 51.28 -19.50 50.50
C MET A 24 52.43 -20.14 49.70
N ASP A 25 52.43 -19.98 48.37
CA ASP A 25 53.40 -20.59 47.47
C ASP A 25 54.13 -19.50 46.68
N LEU A 26 55.44 -19.36 46.94
CA LEU A 26 56.28 -18.38 46.26
C LEU A 26 56.63 -18.80 44.82
N THR A 27 56.07 -19.89 44.31
CA THR A 27 56.25 -20.28 42.91
C THR A 27 55.66 -19.26 41.94
N CYS A 28 56.53 -18.77 41.06
CA CYS A 28 56.13 -17.90 39.96
C CYS A 28 55.80 -18.74 38.73
N VAL A 29 54.55 -18.64 38.29
CA VAL A 29 54.03 -19.33 37.11
C VAL A 29 53.89 -18.32 35.97
N GLN A 30 54.06 -18.78 34.74
CA GLN A 30 53.85 -17.94 33.56
C GLN A 30 52.44 -17.34 33.55
N ASN A 31 52.37 -16.03 33.29
CA ASN A 31 51.13 -15.27 33.21
C ASN A 31 50.78 -14.97 31.75
N ASP A 32 50.02 -15.86 31.13
CA ASP A 32 49.52 -15.67 29.77
C ASP A 32 48.23 -14.82 29.74
N CYS A 33 47.80 -14.20 30.85
CA CYS A 33 46.66 -13.29 30.86
C CYS A 33 47.04 -11.82 30.66
N GLU A 34 48.27 -11.42 31.03
CA GLU A 34 48.65 -10.01 31.08
C GLU A 34 48.66 -9.39 29.67
N THR A 35 47.99 -8.24 29.52
CA THR A 35 47.98 -7.44 28.29
C THR A 35 48.26 -5.96 28.61
N ALA A 36 48.43 -5.14 27.56
CA ALA A 36 48.49 -3.67 27.73
C ALA A 36 47.20 -3.07 28.31
N PHE A 37 46.09 -3.83 28.30
CA PHE A 37 44.77 -3.44 28.80
C PHE A 37 44.40 -4.14 30.12
N GLY A 38 45.37 -4.73 30.82
CA GLY A 38 45.16 -5.53 32.03
C GLY A 38 45.00 -7.03 31.75
N ASP A 39 44.63 -7.79 32.79
CA ASP A 39 44.43 -9.24 32.69
C ASP A 39 43.25 -9.55 31.74
N CYS A 40 43.51 -10.35 30.70
CA CYS A 40 42.54 -10.74 29.68
C CYS A 40 41.79 -9.57 29.04
N ALA A 41 42.43 -8.38 29.00
CA ALA A 41 41.84 -7.12 28.56
C ALA A 41 40.51 -6.76 29.27
N GLY A 42 40.29 -7.27 30.48
CA GLY A 42 39.05 -7.09 31.25
C GLY A 42 37.84 -7.88 30.73
N ARG A 43 38.05 -8.89 29.87
CA ARG A 43 36.96 -9.63 29.17
C ARG A 43 36.74 -11.05 29.66
N ALA A 44 37.65 -11.55 30.49
CA ALA A 44 37.59 -12.88 31.05
C ALA A 44 38.31 -12.90 32.38
N GLU A 45 38.02 -13.91 33.18
CA GLU A 45 38.80 -14.20 34.37
C GLU A 45 40.12 -14.87 34.00
N CYS A 46 41.19 -14.43 34.66
CA CYS A 46 42.50 -15.05 34.55
C CYS A 46 42.65 -16.12 35.63
N LEU A 47 42.59 -17.41 35.23
CA LEU A 47 42.66 -18.53 36.16
C LEU A 47 43.91 -19.38 35.92
N PHE A 48 44.45 -19.95 37.00
CA PHE A 48 45.51 -20.93 36.91
C PHE A 48 44.97 -22.24 36.32
N VAL A 49 45.59 -22.68 35.23
CA VAL A 49 45.27 -23.94 34.56
C VAL A 49 46.46 -24.88 34.73
N SER A 50 46.28 -25.90 35.56
CA SER A 50 47.20 -27.03 35.64
C SER A 50 46.74 -28.11 34.67
N ASN A 51 47.52 -28.41 33.64
CA ASN A 51 47.32 -29.60 32.83
C ASN A 51 48.64 -30.37 32.72
N ALA A 52 48.55 -31.68 32.47
CA ALA A 52 49.74 -32.54 32.38
C ALA A 52 50.69 -32.15 31.23
N ALA A 53 50.20 -31.37 30.26
CA ALA A 53 50.96 -30.94 29.09
C ALA A 53 51.83 -29.70 29.34
N VAL A 54 51.52 -28.89 30.36
CA VAL A 54 52.24 -27.65 30.67
C VAL A 54 52.57 -27.62 32.16
N PRO A 55 53.58 -28.37 32.64
CA PRO A 55 54.15 -28.16 33.98
C PRO A 55 54.99 -26.87 33.97
N PRO A 56 54.91 -25.98 34.99
CA PRO A 56 54.23 -26.11 36.29
C PRO A 56 52.76 -25.60 36.32
N GLY A 57 52.11 -25.46 35.18
CA GLY A 57 50.81 -24.80 34.98
C GLY A 57 50.99 -23.46 34.29
N VAL A 58 49.89 -22.81 33.92
CA VAL A 58 49.90 -21.46 33.33
C VAL A 58 48.65 -20.70 33.75
N PHE A 59 48.77 -19.40 34.01
CA PHE A 59 47.59 -18.54 34.12
C PHE A 59 47.07 -18.24 32.71
N SER A 60 45.83 -18.64 32.43
CA SER A 60 45.21 -18.45 31.12
C SER A 60 43.82 -17.84 31.27
N CYS A 61 43.43 -17.08 30.26
CA CYS A 61 42.09 -16.53 30.19
C CYS A 61 41.07 -17.66 30.04
N GLN A 62 40.07 -17.69 30.91
CA GLN A 62 38.89 -18.50 30.72
C GLN A 62 38.19 -18.13 29.39
N PRO A 63 37.23 -18.94 28.90
CA PRO A 63 36.43 -18.56 27.75
C PRO A 63 35.93 -17.12 27.92
N CYS A 64 36.10 -16.29 26.89
CA CYS A 64 35.67 -14.90 26.91
C CYS A 64 34.13 -14.89 26.90
N THR A 65 33.48 -15.13 28.04
CA THR A 65 32.06 -15.52 28.14
C THR A 65 31.12 -14.47 27.55
N GLU A 66 31.38 -13.20 27.81
CA GLU A 66 30.64 -12.07 27.23
C GLU A 66 31.01 -11.82 25.76
N TYR A 67 32.14 -12.36 25.30
CA TYR A 67 32.72 -12.16 23.98
C TYR A 67 33.04 -13.50 23.30
N PRO A 68 32.02 -14.32 22.99
CA PRO A 68 32.22 -15.72 22.57
C PRO A 68 33.01 -15.88 21.27
N TYR A 69 33.16 -14.81 20.49
CA TYR A 69 33.93 -14.78 19.24
C TYR A 69 35.37 -14.25 19.41
N ASN A 70 35.75 -13.87 20.63
CA ASN A 70 37.13 -13.51 20.98
C ASN A 70 37.88 -14.77 21.42
N SER A 71 39.13 -14.89 20.98
CA SER A 71 39.98 -16.06 21.24
C SER A 71 40.62 -15.96 22.62
N SER A 72 40.33 -16.92 23.51
CA SER A 72 40.99 -17.03 24.81
C SER A 72 42.50 -17.26 24.69
N VAL A 73 42.95 -17.97 23.64
CA VAL A 73 44.37 -18.18 23.31
C VAL A 73 45.09 -16.86 23.05
N SER A 74 44.37 -15.87 22.52
CA SER A 74 44.90 -14.53 22.27
C SER A 74 44.50 -13.54 23.36
N ARG A 75 44.28 -13.99 24.60
CA ARG A 75 43.92 -13.13 25.74
C ARG A 75 42.67 -12.28 25.49
N CYS A 76 41.71 -12.82 24.73
CA CYS A 76 40.51 -12.13 24.27
C CYS A 76 40.78 -10.89 23.36
N LEU A 77 41.98 -10.72 22.81
CA LEU A 77 42.35 -9.58 21.95
C LEU A 77 42.25 -9.86 20.44
N ALA A 78 42.13 -11.13 20.04
CA ALA A 78 41.98 -11.51 18.64
C ALA A 78 40.67 -12.28 18.44
N CYS A 79 40.17 -12.28 17.20
CA CYS A 79 38.97 -13.03 16.85
C CYS A 79 39.27 -14.52 16.62
N VAL A 80 38.29 -15.37 16.94
CA VAL A 80 38.32 -16.77 16.51
C VAL A 80 38.17 -16.88 14.98
N GLN A 81 38.40 -18.07 14.43
CA GLN A 81 38.25 -18.31 12.99
C GLN A 81 36.83 -17.94 12.53
N ASN A 82 36.72 -17.37 11.32
CA ASN A 82 35.47 -16.89 10.70
C ASN A 82 34.78 -15.74 11.46
N SER A 83 35.51 -15.03 12.34
CA SER A 83 35.03 -13.83 13.02
C SER A 83 35.92 -12.62 12.65
N VAL A 84 35.34 -11.43 12.71
CA VAL A 84 36.02 -10.16 12.41
C VAL A 84 35.74 -9.14 13.51
N PHE A 85 36.61 -8.16 13.66
CA PHE A 85 36.36 -7.04 14.57
C PHE A 85 35.18 -6.21 14.09
N PHE A 86 34.36 -5.78 15.04
CA PHE A 86 33.20 -4.93 14.83
C PHE A 86 33.13 -3.85 15.92
N GLY A 87 32.70 -2.66 15.52
CA GLY A 87 32.59 -1.51 16.43
C GLY A 87 33.87 -0.67 16.51
N PRO A 88 33.91 0.30 17.44
CA PRO A 88 35.07 1.19 17.59
C PRO A 88 36.28 0.43 18.13
N GLU A 89 37.47 0.85 17.72
CA GLU A 89 38.76 0.23 18.04
C GLU A 89 38.96 -0.16 19.52
N PRO A 90 38.63 0.66 20.55
CA PRO A 90 38.81 0.23 21.94
C PRO A 90 37.96 -0.98 22.34
N ASN A 91 36.85 -1.23 21.64
CA ASN A 91 35.92 -2.29 22.01
C ASN A 91 36.36 -3.66 21.51
N LEU A 92 37.29 -3.77 20.55
CA LEU A 92 37.88 -5.02 20.02
C LEU A 92 36.90 -6.22 19.99
N GLU A 93 35.64 -5.97 19.67
CA GLU A 93 34.58 -6.96 19.78
C GLU A 93 34.57 -7.77 18.49
N CYS A 94 34.60 -9.09 18.62
CA CYS A 94 34.53 -9.96 17.45
C CYS A 94 33.08 -10.36 17.18
N ARG A 95 32.73 -10.41 15.90
CA ARG A 95 31.43 -10.90 15.40
C ARG A 95 31.66 -11.89 14.27
N PRO A 96 30.73 -12.83 14.01
CA PRO A 96 30.80 -13.69 12.85
C PRO A 96 30.94 -12.88 11.56
N ALA A 97 31.92 -13.21 10.72
CA ALA A 97 32.20 -12.48 9.49
C ALA A 97 30.98 -12.41 8.57
N ALA A 98 30.20 -13.50 8.52
CA ALA A 98 28.97 -13.60 7.75
C ALA A 98 27.85 -12.66 8.22
N CYS A 99 27.93 -12.14 9.44
CA CYS A 99 26.97 -11.18 9.97
C CYS A 99 27.38 -9.71 9.79
N VAL A 100 28.65 -9.44 9.44
CA VAL A 100 29.17 -8.06 9.36
C VAL A 100 29.10 -7.57 7.91
N ALA A 101 28.30 -6.51 7.69
CA ALA A 101 28.15 -5.85 6.40
C ALA A 101 28.62 -4.39 6.53
N GLY A 102 29.90 -4.16 6.21
CA GLY A 102 30.54 -2.86 6.37
C GLY A 102 30.51 -2.42 7.84
N PRO A 103 29.97 -1.23 8.17
CA PRO A 103 29.92 -0.72 9.54
C PRO A 103 28.71 -1.24 10.35
N THR A 104 27.92 -2.16 9.80
CA THR A 104 26.66 -2.62 10.45
C THR A 104 26.61 -4.13 10.59
N ILE A 105 25.89 -4.59 11.61
CA ILE A 105 25.51 -6.00 11.76
C ILE A 105 24.25 -6.25 10.95
N CYS A 106 24.23 -7.31 10.15
CA CYS A 106 23.10 -7.72 9.33
C CYS A 106 22.54 -6.57 8.48
N SER A 107 23.41 -5.71 7.94
CA SER A 107 23.06 -4.53 7.15
C SER A 107 22.09 -3.55 7.86
N GLY A 108 21.99 -3.60 9.20
CA GLY A 108 21.00 -2.86 9.98
C GLY A 108 19.56 -3.34 9.78
N ARG A 109 19.37 -4.54 9.22
CA ARG A 109 18.07 -5.12 8.82
C ARG A 109 17.78 -6.46 9.50
N GLY A 110 18.49 -6.78 10.57
CA GLY A 110 18.31 -8.03 11.30
C GLY A 110 19.18 -8.14 12.54
N VAL A 111 19.15 -9.33 13.14
CA VAL A 111 19.94 -9.69 14.32
C VAL A 111 20.86 -10.86 13.96
N CYS A 112 22.13 -10.80 14.37
CA CYS A 112 23.06 -11.92 14.19
C CYS A 112 22.80 -12.97 15.27
N LEU A 113 22.50 -14.19 14.84
CA LEU A 113 22.31 -15.35 15.72
C LEU A 113 23.67 -15.93 16.15
N GLU A 114 23.68 -16.68 17.24
CA GLU A 114 24.89 -17.32 17.79
C GLU A 114 25.59 -18.25 16.78
N ILE A 115 24.80 -18.86 15.89
CA ILE A 115 25.28 -19.73 14.80
C ILE A 115 25.99 -18.98 13.66
N GLY A 116 26.13 -17.65 13.74
CA GLY A 116 26.78 -16.82 12.73
C GLY A 116 25.95 -16.57 11.48
N GLN A 117 24.62 -16.55 11.61
CA GLN A 117 23.69 -16.23 10.54
C GLN A 117 22.79 -15.06 10.95
N CYS A 118 22.36 -14.25 9.98
CA CYS A 118 21.45 -13.15 10.26
C CYS A 118 19.99 -13.59 10.18
N ALA A 119 19.24 -13.35 11.25
CA ALA A 119 17.78 -13.34 11.24
C ALA A 119 17.30 -11.96 10.79
N CYS A 120 16.90 -11.84 9.52
CA CYS A 120 16.43 -10.59 8.94
C CYS A 120 15.02 -10.24 9.45
N TYR A 121 14.75 -8.95 9.65
CA TYR A 121 13.42 -8.48 10.07
C TYR A 121 12.35 -8.71 8.99
N ASP A 122 12.74 -8.57 7.72
CA ASP A 122 11.93 -8.95 6.58
C ASP A 122 12.44 -10.31 6.07
N PRO A 123 11.58 -11.35 6.02
CA PRO A 123 11.97 -12.71 5.65
C PRO A 123 12.41 -12.84 4.19
N ASN A 124 12.17 -11.83 3.35
CA ASN A 124 12.56 -11.83 1.95
C ASN A 124 14.00 -11.35 1.72
N PHE A 125 14.74 -11.01 2.78
CA PHE A 125 16.19 -10.78 2.72
C PHE A 125 16.98 -12.09 2.86
N ASP A 126 18.14 -12.14 2.19
CA ASP A 126 19.08 -13.25 2.29
C ASP A 126 19.89 -13.16 3.60
N GLY A 127 19.52 -13.97 4.60
CA GLY A 127 20.23 -14.08 5.87
C GLY A 127 21.66 -14.61 5.75
N GLY A 128 21.99 -15.35 4.69
CA GLY A 128 23.34 -15.80 4.39
C GLY A 128 24.25 -14.70 3.85
N ARG A 129 23.67 -13.58 3.43
CA ARG A 129 24.38 -12.37 2.95
C ARG A 129 24.17 -11.18 3.88
N ALA A 130 24.11 -11.43 5.18
CA ALA A 130 23.92 -10.41 6.19
C ALA A 130 22.72 -9.47 5.93
N CYS A 131 21.62 -10.00 5.38
CA CYS A 131 20.45 -9.21 4.99
C CYS A 131 20.76 -8.04 4.02
N ALA A 132 21.86 -8.11 3.26
CA ALA A 132 22.29 -7.05 2.36
C ALA A 132 21.55 -7.07 1.02
N SER A 133 21.09 -8.25 0.60
CA SER A 133 20.38 -8.47 -0.65
C SER A 133 19.06 -9.20 -0.41
N CYS A 134 18.11 -9.00 -1.32
CA CYS A 134 16.89 -9.79 -1.36
C CYS A 134 17.16 -11.23 -1.79
N LEU A 135 16.27 -12.14 -1.41
CA LEU A 135 16.20 -13.49 -1.96
C LEU A 135 15.93 -13.46 -3.48
N GLU A 136 16.11 -14.60 -4.13
CA GLU A 136 15.82 -14.75 -5.55
C GLU A 136 14.37 -14.33 -5.87
N ASN A 137 14.17 -13.72 -7.05
CA ASN A 137 12.89 -13.17 -7.51
C ASN A 137 12.30 -12.05 -6.62
N HIS A 138 13.08 -11.46 -5.72
CA HIS A 138 12.70 -10.29 -4.95
C HIS A 138 13.58 -9.09 -5.31
N VAL A 139 13.00 -7.90 -5.29
CA VAL A 139 13.68 -6.64 -5.59
C VAL A 139 13.54 -5.71 -4.40
N LEU A 140 14.62 -5.01 -4.07
CA LEU A 140 14.64 -4.02 -3.01
C LEU A 140 13.86 -2.78 -3.47
N ILE A 141 12.67 -2.56 -2.89
CA ILE A 141 11.87 -1.35 -3.09
C ILE A 141 11.80 -0.60 -1.76
N GLY A 142 12.47 0.55 -1.70
CA GLY A 142 12.64 1.29 -0.45
C GLY A 142 13.46 0.51 0.58
N ARG A 143 12.82 0.06 1.66
CA ARG A 143 13.47 -0.69 2.76
C ARG A 143 13.06 -2.17 2.85
N LYS A 144 12.23 -2.66 1.93
CA LYS A 144 11.71 -4.03 1.94
C LYS A 144 12.01 -4.77 0.64
N CYS A 145 12.03 -6.09 0.71
CA CYS A 145 12.19 -6.96 -0.45
C CYS A 145 10.81 -7.41 -0.94
N VAL A 146 10.46 -6.95 -2.14
CA VAL A 146 9.14 -7.20 -2.75
C VAL A 146 9.31 -8.23 -3.87
N PHE A 147 8.41 -9.20 -3.96
CA PHE A 147 8.41 -10.18 -5.04
C PHE A 147 8.29 -9.49 -6.40
N GLN A 148 9.12 -9.88 -7.37
CA GLN A 148 9.20 -9.22 -8.68
C GLN A 148 7.84 -9.22 -9.41
N GLY A 149 7.04 -10.27 -9.24
CA GLY A 149 5.70 -10.35 -9.81
C GLY A 149 4.69 -9.34 -9.24
N CYS A 150 4.95 -8.78 -8.05
CA CYS A 150 4.12 -7.74 -7.43
C CYS A 150 4.55 -6.31 -7.82
N ILE A 151 5.59 -6.14 -8.63
CA ILE A 151 6.12 -4.81 -8.95
C ILE A 151 5.51 -4.31 -10.24
N THR A 152 4.91 -3.13 -10.23
CA THR A 152 4.28 -2.53 -11.41
C THR A 152 4.54 -1.03 -11.39
N GLY A 153 5.10 -0.49 -12.49
CA GLY A 153 5.53 0.91 -12.53
C GLY A 153 6.71 1.25 -11.62
N GLY A 154 7.48 0.25 -11.16
CA GLY A 154 8.60 0.44 -10.22
C GLY A 154 8.20 0.53 -8.75
N THR A 155 6.92 0.38 -8.43
CA THR A 155 6.39 0.37 -7.07
C THR A 155 5.70 -0.97 -6.78
N GLU A 156 5.51 -1.28 -5.50
CA GLU A 156 4.73 -2.45 -5.10
C GLU A 156 3.25 -2.21 -5.41
N CYS A 157 2.65 -3.12 -6.18
CA CYS A 157 1.24 -3.15 -6.52
C CYS A 157 0.69 -1.77 -6.97
N ALA A 158 1.49 -1.04 -7.77
CA ALA A 158 1.20 0.30 -8.28
C ALA A 158 0.83 1.33 -7.19
N GLU A 159 1.36 1.20 -5.97
CA GLU A 159 1.00 2.00 -4.78
C GLU A 159 -0.47 1.90 -4.36
N ARG A 160 -1.21 0.92 -4.89
CA ARG A 160 -2.66 0.73 -4.65
C ARG A 160 -2.96 -0.60 -3.95
N GLY A 161 -1.96 -1.21 -3.35
CA GLY A 161 -2.06 -2.45 -2.59
C GLY A 161 -0.76 -2.78 -1.87
N PHE A 162 -0.68 -4.01 -1.36
CA PHE A 162 0.53 -4.59 -0.78
C PHE A 162 0.74 -6.00 -1.33
N CYS A 163 1.98 -6.48 -1.37
CA CYS A 163 2.28 -7.83 -1.83
C CYS A 163 2.15 -8.82 -0.66
N ASP A 164 1.28 -9.81 -0.81
CA ASP A 164 1.13 -10.93 0.12
C ASP A 164 1.69 -12.19 -0.53
N GLY A 165 2.92 -12.55 -0.15
CA GLY A 165 3.69 -13.61 -0.83
C GLY A 165 4.04 -13.23 -2.27
N GLN A 166 3.27 -13.75 -3.23
CA GLN A 166 3.47 -13.54 -4.67
C GLN A 166 2.29 -12.83 -5.36
N VAL A 167 1.26 -12.45 -4.59
CA VAL A 167 0.03 -11.89 -5.12
C VAL A 167 -0.19 -10.49 -4.55
N CYS A 168 -0.54 -9.54 -5.42
CA CYS A 168 -0.94 -8.21 -4.99
C CYS A 168 -2.33 -8.25 -4.33
N GLN A 169 -2.39 -7.82 -3.07
CA GLN A 169 -3.63 -7.54 -2.35
C GLN A 169 -3.95 -6.05 -2.50
N CYS A 170 -4.93 -5.75 -3.35
CA CYS A 170 -5.33 -4.37 -3.61
C CYS A 170 -6.10 -3.79 -2.43
N PHE A 171 -5.89 -2.50 -2.14
CA PHE A 171 -6.65 -1.80 -1.08
C PHE A 171 -8.15 -1.69 -1.38
N SER A 172 -8.53 -1.83 -2.66
CA SER A 172 -9.92 -1.83 -3.11
C SER A 172 -10.23 -3.08 -3.92
N SER A 173 -11.39 -3.67 -3.68
CA SER A 173 -11.92 -4.79 -4.46
C SER A 173 -12.25 -4.44 -5.92
N ARG A 174 -12.25 -3.14 -6.27
CA ARG A 174 -12.49 -2.62 -7.62
C ARG A 174 -11.25 -2.64 -8.51
N LEU A 175 -10.08 -2.76 -7.91
CA LEU A 175 -8.82 -2.90 -8.63
C LEU A 175 -8.66 -4.35 -9.11
N ASP A 176 -8.07 -4.50 -10.29
CA ASP A 176 -7.78 -5.81 -10.86
C ASP A 176 -6.49 -6.37 -10.26
N SER A 177 -6.64 -7.40 -9.43
CA SER A 177 -5.51 -8.11 -8.81
C SER A 177 -4.65 -8.85 -9.84
N THR A 178 -5.20 -9.22 -11.00
CA THR A 178 -4.43 -9.87 -12.08
C THR A 178 -3.54 -8.87 -12.82
N ALA A 179 -3.88 -7.59 -12.76
CA ALA A 179 -3.08 -6.48 -13.26
C ALA A 179 -2.30 -5.78 -12.12
N ASN A 180 -2.01 -6.50 -11.02
CA ASN A 180 -1.26 -5.99 -9.86
C ASN A 180 -1.79 -4.65 -9.32
N CYS A 181 -3.11 -4.49 -9.29
CA CYS A 181 -3.78 -3.27 -8.83
C CYS A 181 -3.49 -2.01 -9.66
N SER A 182 -2.92 -2.16 -10.87
CA SER A 182 -2.61 -1.04 -11.77
C SER A 182 -3.83 -0.51 -12.53
N SER A 183 -4.85 -1.35 -12.69
CA SER A 183 -6.08 -1.03 -13.43
C SER A 183 -7.33 -1.40 -12.63
N CYS A 184 -8.46 -0.82 -13.03
CA CYS A 184 -9.76 -1.21 -12.52
C CYS A 184 -10.24 -2.51 -13.17
N LYS A 185 -11.04 -3.30 -12.45
CA LYS A 185 -11.70 -4.50 -13.00
C LYS A 185 -12.64 -4.16 -14.16
N ASP A 186 -13.33 -3.03 -14.08
CA ASP A 186 -14.11 -2.47 -15.18
C ASP A 186 -13.30 -1.36 -15.85
N PRO A 187 -12.99 -1.44 -17.15
CA PRO A 187 -12.23 -0.39 -17.84
C PRO A 187 -12.93 0.97 -17.83
N ASN A 188 -14.26 1.01 -17.68
CA ASN A 188 -15.02 2.26 -17.59
C ASN A 188 -15.02 2.85 -16.17
N ALA A 189 -14.55 2.10 -15.16
CA ALA A 189 -14.48 2.58 -13.77
C ALA A 189 -13.31 3.52 -13.49
N LEU A 190 -12.37 3.67 -14.43
CA LEU A 190 -11.19 4.50 -14.24
C LEU A 190 -11.53 5.98 -14.51
N ILE A 191 -11.57 6.79 -13.45
CA ILE A 191 -11.77 8.24 -13.53
C ILE A 191 -10.56 8.90 -12.85
N GLY A 192 -9.67 9.48 -13.67
CA GLY A 192 -8.34 9.87 -13.20
C GLY A 192 -7.58 8.64 -12.72
N ASP A 193 -7.17 8.66 -11.45
CA ASP A 193 -6.40 7.59 -10.79
C ASP A 193 -7.24 6.68 -9.88
N PHE A 194 -8.56 6.82 -9.90
CA PHE A 194 -9.45 6.10 -8.98
C PHE A 194 -10.39 5.17 -9.72
N CYS A 195 -10.63 4.00 -9.13
CA CYS A 195 -11.66 3.06 -9.58
C CYS A 195 -12.97 3.37 -8.87
N ILE A 196 -13.89 3.98 -9.62
CA ILE A 196 -15.20 4.39 -9.11
C ILE A 196 -16.24 3.38 -9.57
N GLU A 197 -17.16 3.03 -8.68
CA GLU A 197 -18.34 2.24 -9.01
C GLU A 197 -19.55 3.10 -8.69
N CYS A 198 -20.47 3.17 -9.65
CA CYS A 198 -21.70 3.92 -9.45
C CYS A 198 -22.67 3.13 -8.59
N MET A 199 -23.54 3.83 -7.85
CA MET A 199 -24.63 3.17 -7.11
C MET A 199 -25.50 2.35 -8.07
N ASN A 200 -26.13 1.29 -7.57
CA ASN A 200 -27.12 0.52 -8.35
C ASN A 200 -28.09 1.47 -9.06
N ARG A 201 -28.19 1.35 -10.40
CA ARG A 201 -28.95 2.18 -11.38
C ARG A 201 -28.17 3.27 -12.11
N PHE A 202 -27.00 3.65 -11.61
CA PHE A 202 -26.14 4.61 -12.27
C PHE A 202 -25.12 3.87 -13.15
N GLN A 203 -24.79 4.42 -14.31
CA GLN A 203 -23.71 3.94 -15.18
C GLN A 203 -22.68 5.05 -15.39
N ILE A 204 -21.44 4.66 -15.68
CA ILE A 204 -20.38 5.62 -15.97
C ILE A 204 -20.50 6.04 -17.44
N VAL A 205 -20.78 7.32 -17.66
CA VAL A 205 -20.77 7.94 -18.99
C VAL A 205 -19.80 9.12 -18.93
N HIS A 206 -18.76 9.08 -19.77
CA HIS A 206 -17.70 10.10 -19.82
C HIS A 206 -17.07 10.42 -18.46
N GLY A 207 -16.87 9.40 -17.62
CA GLY A 207 -16.23 9.56 -16.31
C GLY A 207 -17.11 10.20 -15.25
N THR A 208 -18.44 10.18 -15.42
CA THR A 208 -19.40 10.57 -14.38
C THR A 208 -20.47 9.50 -14.20
N CYS A 209 -20.92 9.29 -12.96
CA CYS A 209 -22.02 8.39 -12.67
C CYS A 209 -23.35 9.07 -12.97
N ILE A 210 -24.07 8.57 -13.99
CA ILE A 210 -25.36 9.12 -14.41
C ILE A 210 -26.45 8.06 -14.22
N ASP A 211 -27.61 8.46 -13.68
CA ASP A 211 -28.76 7.58 -13.57
C ASP A 211 -29.32 7.31 -14.97
N VAL A 212 -29.13 6.08 -15.46
CA VAL A 212 -29.64 5.65 -16.77
C VAL A 212 -31.06 5.09 -16.69
N SER A 213 -31.70 5.18 -15.51
CA SER A 213 -33.06 4.70 -15.29
C SER A 213 -34.10 5.67 -15.88
N CYS A 214 -34.51 5.40 -17.11
CA CYS A 214 -35.58 6.15 -17.74
C CYS A 214 -36.98 5.63 -17.38
N ARG A 215 -38.01 6.47 -17.50
CA ARG A 215 -39.40 6.05 -17.27
C ARG A 215 -39.85 5.10 -18.38
N LYS A 216 -40.89 4.31 -18.12
CA LYS A 216 -41.46 3.40 -19.13
C LYS A 216 -41.89 4.20 -20.37
N GLY A 217 -41.27 3.92 -21.52
CA GLY A 217 -41.49 4.65 -22.79
C GLY A 217 -40.38 5.64 -23.15
N GLU A 218 -39.33 5.76 -22.35
CA GLU A 218 -38.13 6.53 -22.63
C GLU A 218 -36.92 5.60 -22.83
N ARG A 219 -35.89 6.08 -23.54
CA ARG A 219 -34.56 5.45 -23.61
C ARG A 219 -33.52 6.48 -23.18
N PHE A 220 -32.44 6.04 -22.55
CA PHE A 220 -31.34 6.94 -22.23
C PHE A 220 -30.54 7.22 -23.51
N ASP A 221 -30.34 8.49 -23.85
CA ASP A 221 -29.49 8.90 -24.96
C ASP A 221 -28.09 9.21 -24.44
N TYR A 222 -27.10 8.40 -24.84
CA TYR A 222 -25.71 8.56 -24.41
C TYR A 222 -25.04 9.83 -24.98
N LEU A 223 -25.58 10.42 -26.06
CA LEU A 223 -25.05 11.66 -26.62
C LEU A 223 -25.58 12.89 -25.88
N GLU A 224 -26.85 12.87 -25.49
CA GLU A 224 -27.48 14.00 -24.80
C GLU A 224 -27.44 13.88 -23.26
N LEU A 225 -26.99 12.73 -22.73
CA LEU A 225 -26.94 12.41 -21.30
C LEU A 225 -28.30 12.58 -20.60
N GLN A 226 -29.40 12.30 -21.31
CA GLN A 226 -30.76 12.42 -20.80
C GLN A 226 -31.69 11.33 -21.34
N CYS A 227 -32.79 11.10 -20.63
CA CYS A 227 -33.87 10.22 -21.09
C CYS A 227 -34.69 10.90 -22.19
N VAL A 228 -34.71 10.30 -23.38
CA VAL A 228 -35.52 10.76 -24.51
C VAL A 228 -36.73 9.86 -24.70
N SER A 229 -37.90 10.45 -24.93
CA SER A 229 -39.14 9.70 -25.18
C SER A 229 -39.04 8.94 -26.50
N LEU A 230 -39.34 7.64 -26.49
CA LEU A 230 -39.38 6.81 -27.71
C LEU A 230 -40.59 7.12 -28.60
N LEU A 231 -41.61 7.76 -28.03
CA LEU A 231 -42.75 8.21 -28.80
C LEU A 231 -42.29 9.32 -29.76
N PRO A 232 -42.51 9.17 -31.08
CA PRO A 232 -42.29 10.26 -32.00
C PRO A 232 -43.06 11.45 -31.43
N LYS A 233 -42.40 12.60 -31.24
CA LYS A 233 -43.13 13.86 -31.13
C LYS A 233 -43.88 14.00 -32.46
N TRP A 234 -45.09 13.46 -32.52
CA TRP A 234 -46.09 13.81 -33.52
C TRP A 234 -46.39 15.28 -33.26
N GLY A 235 -45.51 16.12 -33.81
CA GLY A 235 -45.54 17.54 -33.58
C GLY A 235 -46.91 18.04 -33.96
N THR A 236 -47.52 18.79 -33.04
CA THR A 236 -48.74 19.58 -33.23
C THR A 236 -48.71 20.49 -34.47
N ARG A 237 -47.58 20.58 -35.17
CA ARG A 237 -47.43 21.21 -36.48
C ARG A 237 -48.29 20.59 -37.57
N GLU A 238 -48.57 19.29 -37.54
CA GLU A 238 -49.45 18.67 -38.57
C GLU A 238 -50.94 18.80 -38.26
N CYS A 239 -51.33 18.95 -36.98
CA CYS A 239 -52.72 19.25 -36.63
C CYS A 239 -53.16 20.63 -37.17
N GLY A 240 -52.24 21.59 -37.28
CA GLY A 240 -52.53 22.91 -37.83
C GLY A 240 -52.99 22.85 -39.30
N MET A 241 -52.36 22.00 -40.12
CA MET A 241 -52.75 21.84 -41.53
C MET A 241 -54.11 21.13 -41.66
N VAL A 242 -54.36 20.10 -40.85
CA VAL A 242 -55.65 19.39 -40.86
C VAL A 242 -56.78 20.31 -40.43
N VAL A 243 -56.59 21.12 -39.38
CA VAL A 243 -57.60 22.10 -38.93
C VAL A 243 -57.82 23.18 -39.99
N ALA A 244 -56.78 23.68 -40.64
CA ALA A 244 -56.91 24.68 -41.71
C ALA A 244 -57.71 24.14 -42.91
N ILE A 245 -57.48 22.88 -43.31
CA ILE A 245 -58.24 22.22 -44.39
C ILE A 245 -59.70 22.05 -43.99
N VAL A 246 -59.99 21.57 -42.76
CA VAL A 246 -61.36 21.39 -42.28
C VAL A 246 -62.12 22.73 -42.24
N VAL A 247 -61.46 23.82 -41.81
CA VAL A 247 -62.07 25.15 -41.80
C VAL A 247 -62.33 25.67 -43.21
N LEU A 248 -61.40 25.48 -44.15
CA LEU A 248 -61.59 25.87 -45.56
C LEU A 248 -62.77 25.14 -46.20
N VAL A 249 -62.87 23.82 -45.98
CA VAL A 249 -63.99 23.01 -46.48
C VAL A 249 -65.31 23.47 -45.85
N ALA A 250 -65.34 23.74 -44.55
CA ALA A 250 -66.54 24.22 -43.87
C ALA A 250 -67.01 25.59 -44.42
N VAL A 251 -66.09 26.51 -44.68
CA VAL A 251 -66.40 27.82 -45.29
C VAL A 251 -66.94 27.66 -46.71
N ALA A 252 -66.33 26.79 -47.51
CA ALA A 252 -66.80 26.51 -48.87
C ALA A 252 -68.22 25.91 -48.86
N VAL A 253 -68.49 24.95 -47.98
CA VAL A 253 -69.84 24.37 -47.80
C VAL A 253 -70.83 25.45 -47.36
N PHE A 254 -70.45 26.32 -46.41
CA PHE A 254 -71.32 27.41 -45.96
C PHE A 254 -71.67 28.38 -47.08
N GLN A 255 -70.70 28.72 -47.95
CA GLN A 255 -70.94 29.56 -49.13
C GLN A 255 -71.93 28.91 -50.10
N VAL A 256 -71.77 27.61 -50.39
CA VAL A 256 -72.69 26.87 -51.26
C VAL A 256 -74.09 26.80 -50.63
N CYS A 257 -74.19 26.51 -49.33
CA CYS A 257 -75.46 26.52 -48.61
C CYS A 257 -76.11 27.91 -48.60
N ALA A 258 -75.36 28.99 -48.40
CA ALA A 258 -75.88 30.35 -48.42
C ALA A 258 -76.44 30.72 -49.80
N ILE A 259 -75.75 30.34 -50.88
CA ILE A 259 -76.23 30.52 -52.26
C ILE A 259 -77.51 29.70 -52.49
N ALA A 260 -77.55 28.44 -52.05
CA ALA A 260 -78.75 27.59 -52.14
C ALA A 260 -79.93 28.16 -51.33
N VAL A 261 -79.69 28.67 -50.13
CA VAL A 261 -80.70 29.33 -49.29
C VAL A 261 -81.17 30.64 -49.91
N TYR A 262 -80.28 31.42 -50.53
CA TYR A 262 -80.64 32.64 -51.26
C TYR A 262 -81.56 32.34 -52.45
N GLN A 263 -81.23 31.30 -53.23
CA GLN A 263 -82.07 30.79 -54.32
C GLN A 263 -83.44 30.29 -53.81
N LEU A 264 -83.46 29.60 -52.67
CA LEU A 264 -84.69 29.12 -52.04
C LEU A 264 -85.53 30.26 -51.44
N ARG A 265 -84.91 31.33 -50.93
CA ARG A 265 -85.61 32.53 -50.43
C ARG A 265 -86.33 33.30 -51.53
N GLN A 266 -85.82 33.32 -52.76
CA GLN A 266 -86.54 33.90 -53.89
C GLN A 266 -87.84 33.15 -54.23
N ARG A 267 -88.04 31.92 -53.73
CA ARG A 267 -89.27 31.13 -53.93
C ARG A 267 -90.30 31.23 -52.80
N GLY A 268 -90.18 32.22 -51.91
CA GLY A 268 -91.27 32.67 -51.04
C GLY A 268 -91.88 31.57 -50.15
N ILE A 269 -91.18 31.20 -49.07
CA ILE A 269 -91.77 30.41 -47.98
C ILE A 269 -91.59 31.19 -46.67
N PRO A 270 -92.68 31.52 -45.96
CA PRO A 270 -92.61 32.25 -44.69
C PRO A 270 -92.32 31.28 -43.55
N THR A 271 -91.28 31.53 -42.77
CA THR A 271 -91.03 30.79 -41.53
C THR A 271 -90.90 31.70 -40.32
N ARG A 272 -91.63 31.26 -39.29
CA ARG A 272 -91.98 31.91 -38.03
C ARG A 272 -90.85 31.74 -37.02
N ARG A 273 -90.53 32.81 -36.28
CA ARG A 273 -89.55 32.82 -35.18
C ARG A 273 -90.03 31.95 -34.01
N ASN A 274 -89.08 31.32 -33.30
CA ASN A 274 -89.02 31.33 -31.84
C ASN A 274 -87.58 31.06 -31.35
N SER A 275 -87.21 31.82 -30.33
CA SER A 275 -85.97 31.87 -29.54
C SER A 275 -85.85 30.74 -28.51
N ILE A 276 -84.64 30.46 -27.98
CA ILE A 276 -84.33 30.26 -26.53
C ILE A 276 -82.83 29.93 -26.27
N LEU A 277 -82.32 30.61 -25.24
CA LEU A 277 -81.16 30.52 -24.33
C LEU A 277 -80.00 29.49 -24.42
N SER A 278 -78.78 30.05 -24.37
CA SER A 278 -77.72 29.99 -23.30
C SER A 278 -77.38 28.67 -22.58
N SER A 279 -76.08 28.33 -22.52
CA SER A 279 -75.32 28.17 -21.25
C SER A 279 -73.93 27.51 -21.39
N ARG A 280 -72.97 28.09 -20.64
CA ARG A 280 -71.87 27.49 -19.84
C ARG A 280 -70.42 27.37 -20.36
N THR A 281 -69.60 28.04 -19.56
CA THR A 281 -68.17 28.03 -19.25
C THR A 281 -67.59 26.68 -18.79
N VAL A 282 -66.30 26.45 -19.08
CA VAL A 282 -65.32 25.83 -18.15
C VAL A 282 -63.91 26.36 -18.44
N SER A 283 -63.21 26.78 -17.38
CA SER A 283 -61.79 27.14 -17.28
C SER A 283 -61.06 26.13 -16.39
N ILE A 284 -59.75 25.85 -16.60
CA ILE A 284 -58.72 25.35 -15.61
C ILE A 284 -57.37 25.29 -16.36
N SER A 285 -56.40 26.17 -16.06
CA SER A 285 -55.32 26.10 -15.04
C SER A 285 -54.12 25.21 -15.44
N GLN A 286 -52.94 25.82 -15.56
CA GLN A 286 -51.64 25.15 -15.47
C GLN A 286 -50.69 25.94 -14.57
N ARG A 287 -50.08 25.21 -13.63
CA ARG A 287 -49.10 25.64 -12.64
C ARG A 287 -47.83 24.82 -12.88
N THR A 288 -46.72 25.47 -13.20
CA THR A 288 -45.39 24.87 -13.31
C THR A 288 -44.61 25.11 -12.02
N LYS A 289 -43.95 24.06 -11.50
CA LYS A 289 -42.88 24.16 -10.50
C LYS A 289 -41.69 23.34 -10.97
N SER A 290 -40.52 23.95 -10.88
CA SER A 290 -39.20 23.39 -11.15
C SER A 290 -38.75 22.46 -10.01
N ASN A 291 -37.85 21.53 -10.34
CA ASN A 291 -37.04 20.80 -9.37
C ASN A 291 -35.55 21.00 -9.71
N ASP A 292 -34.81 21.47 -8.70
CA ASP A 292 -33.35 21.41 -8.61
C ASP A 292 -32.89 19.98 -8.27
N PHE A 293 -31.73 19.60 -8.80
CA PHE A 293 -31.02 18.36 -8.47
C PHE A 293 -29.69 18.71 -7.78
N GLN A 294 -29.47 18.18 -6.57
CA GLN A 294 -28.16 18.01 -5.97
C GLN A 294 -28.04 16.54 -5.54
N GLY A 295 -26.96 15.88 -5.95
CA GLY A 295 -26.71 14.48 -5.62
C GLY A 295 -25.31 14.03 -5.99
N LEU A 296 -24.31 14.47 -5.23
CA LEU A 296 -23.00 13.82 -5.15
C LEU A 296 -22.59 13.81 -3.67
N LYS A 297 -22.41 12.61 -3.12
CA LYS A 297 -21.88 12.41 -1.77
C LYS A 297 -20.48 11.83 -1.93
N MET A 298 -19.47 12.65 -1.61
CA MET A 298 -18.09 12.17 -1.46
C MET A 298 -17.90 11.74 -0.01
N ASP A 299 -17.57 10.49 0.20
CA ASP A 299 -17.03 10.02 1.48
C ASP A 299 -15.55 10.37 1.51
N SER A 300 -15.20 11.38 2.32
CA SER A 300 -13.80 11.70 2.61
C SER A 300 -13.26 10.70 3.62
N TYR A 301 -12.34 9.84 3.19
CA TYR A 301 -11.49 9.09 4.11
C TYR A 301 -10.25 9.92 4.40
N TYR A 302 -10.14 10.42 5.63
CA TYR A 302 -8.87 10.90 6.19
C TYR A 302 -8.03 9.68 6.58
N ALA A 303 -6.77 9.69 6.14
CA ALA A 303 -5.73 8.81 6.65
C ALA A 303 -5.06 9.48 7.86
N GLU A 304 -4.98 8.75 8.97
CA GLU A 304 -3.98 8.96 10.04
C GLU A 304 -2.72 8.18 9.69
#